data_AF-A0A2H0ETV7-F1
#
_entry.id   AF-A0A2H0ETV7-F1
#
_cell.length_a   1.000
_cell.length_b   1.000
_cell.length_c   1.000
_cell.angle_alpha   90.00
_cell.angle_beta   90.00
_cell.angle_gamma   90.00
#
_symmetry.space_group_name_H-M   'P 1'
#
loop_
_entity.id
_entity.type
_entity.pdbx_description
1 polymer ?
#
loop_
_entity_poly.entity_id
_entity_poly.type
_entity_poly.pdbx_seq_one_letter_code
_entity_poly.pdbx_strand_id
1 'polypeptide(L)' 'MFESLSERLSGVFDKLTKQGALTEADVSAALREVRMALLDADVALPVARDFI' A
#
# COMPACT_ATOMS: atom_id res chain seq x y z
N MET A 1 5.75 -3.96 14.74
CA MET A 1 6.32 -3.70 13.39
C MET A 1 5.56 -4.42 12.30
N PHE A 2 5.45 -5.75 12.33
CA PHE A 2 4.72 -6.47 11.26
C PHE A 2 3.19 -6.31 11.31
N GLU A 3 2.60 -6.25 12.51
CA GLU A 3 1.15 -6.02 12.66
C GLU A 3 0.71 -4.66 12.11
N SER A 4 1.47 -3.59 12.39
CA SER A 4 1.17 -2.25 11.88
C SER A 4 1.27 -2.16 10.35
N LEU A 5 2.16 -2.94 9.74
CA LEU A 5 2.23 -3.06 8.28
C LEU A 5 1.01 -3.82 7.74
N SER A 6 0.68 -4.97 8.36
CA SER A 6 -0.49 -5.76 7.98
C SER A 6 -1.80 -4.96 8.09
N GLU A 7 -1.99 -4.18 9.15
CA GLU A 7 -3.17 -3.31 9.31
C GLU A 7 -3.24 -2.24 8.21
N ARG A 8 -2.12 -1.57 7.93
CA ARG A 8 -2.08 -0.54 6.87
C ARG A 8 -2.39 -1.11 5.50
N LEU A 9 -1.75 -2.23 5.14
CA LEU A 9 -2.00 -2.90 3.86
C LEU A 9 -3.45 -3.37 3.76
N SER A 10 -3.98 -3.99 4.80
CA SER A 10 -5.38 -4.43 4.85
C SER A 10 -6.34 -3.26 4.64
N GLY A 11 -6.09 -2.12 5.29
CA GLY A 11 -6.88 -0.91 5.11
C GLY A 11 -6.85 -0.33 3.68
N VAL A 12 -5.70 -0.39 3.01
CA VAL A 12 -5.58 0.05 1.60
C VAL A 12 -6.37 -0.89 0.68
N PHE A 13 -6.23 -2.20 0.85
CA PHE A 13 -6.95 -3.18 0.03
C PHE A 13 -8.47 -3.16 0.28
N ASP A 14 -8.91 -2.93 1.52
CA ASP A 14 -10.33 -2.79 1.83
C ASP A 14 -10.98 -1.59 1.12
N LYS A 15 -10.25 -0.46 1.02
CA LYS A 15 -10.73 0.72 0.28
C LYS A 15 -10.89 0.40 -1.21
N LEU A 16 -9.88 -0.22 -1.81
CA LEU A 16 -9.90 -0.60 -3.23
C LEU A 16 -11.03 -1.61 -3.53
N THR A 17 -11.19 -2.62 -2.68
CA THR A 17 -12.18 -3.68 -2.91
C THR A 17 -13.62 -3.16 -2.79
N LYS A 18 -13.85 -2.09 -2.02
CA LYS A 18 -15.18 -1.47 -1.85
C LYS A 18 -15.61 -0.55 -2.98
N GLN A 19 -14.68 -0.07 -3.83
CA GLN A 19 -15.00 0.89 -4.89
C GLN A 19 -15.72 0.28 -6.10
N GLY A 20 -15.75 -1.05 -6.24
CA GLY A 20 -16.47 -1.77 -7.31
C GLY A 20 -15.79 -1.70 -8.68
N ALA A 21 -15.46 -0.49 -9.16
CA ALA A 21 -14.64 -0.25 -10.33
C ALA A 21 -13.49 0.71 -9.96
N LEU A 22 -12.25 0.29 -10.21
CA LEU A 22 -11.06 1.07 -9.90
C LEU A 22 -10.67 1.93 -11.10
N THR A 23 -10.36 3.21 -10.85
CA THR A 23 -9.71 4.06 -11.85
C THR A 23 -8.19 4.00 -11.72
N GLU A 24 -7.44 4.40 -12.75
CA GLU A 24 -5.97 4.52 -12.65
C GLU A 24 -5.54 5.45 -11.51
N ALA A 25 -6.33 6.50 -11.24
CA ALA A 25 -6.06 7.42 -10.15
C ALA A 25 -6.19 6.74 -8.78
N ASP A 26 -7.20 5.90 -8.58
CA ASP A 26 -7.39 5.13 -7.34
C ASP A 26 -6.24 4.16 -7.10
N VAL A 27 -5.84 3.43 -8.16
CA VAL A 27 -4.73 2.47 -8.08
C VAL A 27 -3.41 3.19 -7.80
N SER A 28 -3.14 4.30 -8.48
CA SER A 28 -1.92 5.10 -8.26
C SER A 28 -1.85 5.66 -6.84
N ALA A 29 -2.97 6.15 -6.31
CA ALA A 29 -3.06 6.64 -4.94
C ALA A 29 -2.81 5.53 -3.92
N ALA A 30 -3.42 4.35 -4.12
CA ALA A 30 -3.24 3.21 -3.24
C ALA A 30 -1.79 2.67 -3.25
N LEU A 31 -1.17 2.54 -4.43
CA LEU A 31 0.24 2.13 -4.54
C LEU A 31 1.17 3.12 -3.81
N ARG A 32 0.83 4.41 -3.82
CA ARG A 32 1.58 5.43 -3.08
C ARG A 32 1.45 5.25 -1.57
N GLU A 33 0.26 4.93 -1.06
CA GLU A 33 0.04 4.56 0.35
C GLU A 33 0.84 3.30 0.73
N VAL A 34 0.83 2.27 -0.11
CA VAL A 34 1.60 1.03 0.10
C VAL A 34 3.10 1.32 0.19
N ARG A 35 3.64 2.15 -0.71
CA ARG A 35 5.07 2.55 -0.68
C ARG A 35 5.42 3.24 0.64
N MET A 36 4.58 4.14 1.11
CA MET A 36 4.81 4.82 2.39
C MET A 36 4.74 3.86 3.57
N ALA A 37 3.77 2.94 3.58
CA ALA A 37 3.65 1.93 4.63
C ALA A 37 4.88 0.99 4.70
N LEU A 38 5.47 0.64 3.56
CA LEU A 38 6.71 -0.14 3.51
C LEU A 38 7.89 0.64 4.11
N LEU A 39 8.05 1.91 3.74
CA LEU A 39 9.14 2.74 4.27
C LEU A 39 8.97 3.03 5.77
N ASP A 40 7.75 3.27 6.24
CA ASP A 40 7.42 3.46 7.66
C ASP A 40 7.71 2.21 8.51
N ALA A 41 7.71 1.03 7.88
CA ALA A 41 8.00 -0.24 8.53
C ALA A 41 9.50 -0.62 8.47
N ASP A 42 10.38 0.33 8.16
CA ASP A 42 11.83 0.14 7.99
C ASP A 42 12.20 -0.88 6.89
N VAL A 43 11.36 -1.02 5.86
CA VAL A 43 11.69 -1.84 4.68
C VAL A 43 12.75 -1.13 3.84
N ALA A 44 13.77 -1.88 3.40
CA ALA A 44 14.84 -1.35 2.57
C ALA A 44 14.30 -0.72 1.28
N LEU A 45 14.84 0.46 0.92
CA LEU A 45 14.43 1.21 -0.27
C LEU A 45 14.47 0.40 -1.58
N PRO A 46 15.46 -0.48 -1.84
CA PRO A 46 15.44 -1.34 -3.02
C PRO A 46 14.21 -2.25 -3.05
N VAL A 47 13.84 -2.84 -1.90
CA VAL A 47 12.69 -3.74 -1.77
C VAL A 47 11.38 -2.98 -1.99
N ALA A 48 11.25 -1.78 -1.40
CA ALA A 48 10.06 -0.94 -1.58
C ALA A 48 9.90 -0.40 -3.02
N ARG A 49 11.00 -0.29 -3.77
CA ARG A 49 11.01 0.06 -5.20
C ARG A 49 10.65 -1.14 -6.08
N ASP A 50 11.19 -2.32 -5.80
CA ASP A 50 10.93 -3.51 -6.62
C ASP A 50 9.49 -4.03 -6.45
N PHE A 51 8.84 -3.69 -5.33
CA PHE A 51 7.44 -4.04 -5.07
C PHE A 51 6.43 -3.26 -5.94
N ILE A 52 6.79 -2.05 -6.42
CA ILE A 52 5.90 -1.12 -7.13
C ILE A 52 6.62 -0.50 -8.34
#